data_AF-A0A086PWI0-F1
#
_entry.id   AF-A0A086PWI0-F1
#
_cell.length_a   1.000
_cell.length_b   1.000
_cell.length_c   1.000
_cell.angle_alpha   90.00
_cell.angle_beta   90.00
_cell.angle_gamma   90.00
#
_symmetry.space_group_name_H-M   'P 1'
#
loop_
_entity.id
_entity.type
_entity.pdbx_description
1 polymer ?
#
loop_
_entity_poly.entity_id
_entity_poly.type
_entity_poly.pdbx_seq_one_letter_code
_entity_poly.pdbx_strand_id
1 'polypeptide(L)'
;MATEICVEELFAVPAHVLYEAFLDPHQMMRVGLGAPAEIDPKVGGRFSWFNKSIEGEITALTPNKEIQEKWRFAEWEPMVYSDVKMKFDAEESDTTRLTIEQSGIPLTDKFGNGNCDVRVREGWRQHILDRFEKVLGYPRQK
;
A
#
# COMPACT_ATOMS: atom_id res chain seq x y z
N MET A 1 -21.06 -9.58 0.86
CA MET A 1 -20.48 -9.06 -0.41
C MET A 1 -19.26 -8.27 -0.01
N ALA A 2 -18.09 -8.51 -0.57
CA ALA A 2 -16.89 -7.71 -0.31
C ALA A 2 -16.81 -6.57 -1.33
N THR A 3 -16.06 -5.52 -1.01
CA THR A 3 -15.86 -4.36 -1.87
C THR A 3 -14.46 -4.34 -2.47
N GLU A 4 -14.31 -3.50 -3.49
CA GLU A 4 -13.05 -3.27 -4.19
C GLU A 4 -12.83 -1.78 -4.42
N ILE A 5 -11.57 -1.39 -4.52
CA ILE A 5 -11.15 -0.04 -4.86
C ILE A 5 -10.01 -0.09 -5.88
N CYS A 6 -9.88 1.00 -6.64
CA CYS A 6 -8.71 1.27 -7.45
C CYS A 6 -8.25 2.70 -7.17
N VAL A 7 -6.97 2.86 -6.86
CA VAL A 7 -6.31 4.15 -6.64
C VAL A 7 -5.16 4.25 -7.62
N GLU A 8 -5.13 5.31 -8.42
CA GLU A 8 -4.07 5.58 -9.38
C GLU A 8 -3.47 6.95 -9.12
N GLU A 9 -2.15 7.04 -9.10
CA GLU A 9 -1.40 8.29 -8.97
C GLU A 9 -0.14 8.24 -9.86
N LEU A 10 0.23 9.38 -10.42
CA LEU A 10 1.40 9.52 -11.28
C LEU A 10 2.53 10.22 -10.51
N PHE A 11 3.71 9.61 -10.44
CA PHE A 11 4.87 10.18 -9.75
C PHE A 11 6.02 10.44 -10.73
N ALA A 12 6.67 11.59 -10.61
CA ALA A 12 7.89 11.93 -11.35
C ALA A 12 9.14 11.28 -10.68
N VAL A 13 9.08 9.97 -10.47
CA VAL A 13 10.21 9.15 -10.03
C VAL A 13 10.23 7.81 -10.80
N PRO A 14 11.41 7.21 -11.00
CA PRO A 14 11.54 5.91 -11.66
C PRO A 14 10.82 4.78 -10.90
N ALA A 15 10.36 3.76 -11.62
CA ALA A 15 9.55 2.68 -11.05
C ALA A 15 10.27 1.90 -9.95
N HIS A 16 11.58 1.69 -10.09
CA HIS A 16 12.39 1.01 -9.07
C HIS A 16 12.40 1.77 -7.73
N VAL A 17 12.37 3.11 -7.75
CA VAL A 17 12.37 3.92 -6.53
C VAL A 17 11.05 3.75 -5.75
N LEU A 18 9.91 3.78 -6.45
CA LEU A 18 8.61 3.54 -5.81
C LEU A 18 8.50 2.09 -5.31
N TYR A 19 8.90 1.14 -6.15
CA TYR A 19 8.86 -0.29 -5.84
C TYR A 19 9.66 -0.61 -4.58
N GLU A 20 10.90 -0.12 -4.50
CA GLU A 20 11.76 -0.29 -3.34
C GLU A 20 11.20 0.41 -2.09
N ALA A 21 10.58 1.60 -2.24
CA ALA A 21 10.01 2.31 -1.10
C ALA A 21 8.89 1.54 -0.39
N PHE A 22 8.10 0.75 -1.12
CA PHE A 22 7.08 -0.13 -0.52
C PHE A 22 7.66 -1.35 0.19
N LEU A 23 8.87 -1.78 -0.19
CA LEU A 23 9.53 -2.96 0.36
C LEU A 23 10.60 -2.62 1.43
N ASP A 24 10.93 -1.34 1.60
CA ASP A 24 11.90 -0.85 2.58
C ASP A 24 11.22 -0.44 3.90
N PRO A 25 11.51 -1.13 5.02
CA PRO A 25 10.90 -0.81 6.31
C PRO A 25 11.28 0.58 6.82
N HIS A 26 12.47 1.11 6.49
CA HIS A 26 12.88 2.45 6.87
C HIS A 26 12.11 3.52 6.10
N GLN A 27 11.84 3.31 4.80
CA GLN A 27 11.00 4.25 4.03
C GLN A 27 9.56 4.23 4.54
N MET A 28 9.00 3.05 4.78
CA MET A 28 7.65 2.92 5.33
C MET A 28 7.54 3.46 6.77
N MET A 29 8.59 3.38 7.58
CA MET A 29 8.64 4.05 8.89
C MET A 29 8.63 5.59 8.75
N ARG A 30 9.36 6.15 7.77
CA ARG A 30 9.31 7.61 7.49
C ARG A 30 7.91 8.04 7.06
N VAL A 31 7.29 7.29 6.16
CA VAL A 31 5.89 7.49 5.73
C VAL A 31 4.93 7.34 6.91
N GLY A 32 5.21 6.41 7.83
CA GLY A 32 4.54 6.22 9.10
C GLY A 32 4.76 7.34 10.13
N LEU A 33 5.51 8.40 9.80
CA LEU A 33 5.89 9.49 10.70
C LEU A 33 6.59 8.98 11.97
N GLY A 34 7.44 7.96 11.82
CA GLY A 34 8.17 7.32 12.93
C GLY A 34 7.45 6.14 13.56
N ALA A 35 6.23 5.80 13.14
CA ALA A 35 5.58 4.57 13.55
C ALA A 35 6.36 3.33 13.03
N PRO A 36 6.60 2.32 13.88
CA PRO A 36 7.32 1.11 13.47
C PRO A 36 6.72 0.45 12.23
N ALA A 37 7.60 0.03 11.32
CA ALA A 37 7.30 -0.78 10.16
C ALA A 37 8.28 -1.95 10.08
N GLU A 38 7.77 -3.15 9.80
CA GLU A 38 8.55 -4.37 9.60
C GLU A 38 8.18 -4.93 8.22
N ILE A 39 9.18 -5.32 7.42
CA ILE A 39 8.96 -5.87 6.08
C ILE A 39 10.01 -6.96 5.85
N ASP A 40 9.56 -8.14 5.46
CA ASP A 40 10.39 -9.23 4.95
C ASP A 40 10.20 -9.29 3.42
N PRO A 41 11.06 -8.64 2.61
CA PRO A 41 10.82 -8.34 1.20
C PRO A 41 11.07 -9.57 0.31
N LYS A 42 10.29 -10.63 0.53
CA LYS A 42 10.30 -11.87 -0.24
C LYS A 42 8.89 -12.43 -0.36
N VAL A 43 8.66 -13.30 -1.34
CA VAL A 43 7.40 -14.04 -1.45
C VAL A 43 7.19 -14.92 -0.20
N GLY A 44 6.02 -14.83 0.40
CA GLY A 44 5.68 -15.43 1.70
C GLY A 44 6.20 -14.64 2.92
N GLY A 45 6.91 -13.53 2.70
CA GLY A 45 7.38 -12.63 3.74
C GLY A 45 6.23 -11.81 4.33
N ARG A 46 6.26 -11.58 5.64
CA ARG A 46 5.26 -10.77 6.33
C ARG A 46 5.67 -9.31 6.37
N PHE A 47 4.68 -8.43 6.43
CA PHE A 47 4.89 -7.02 6.69
C PHE A 47 3.92 -6.48 7.74
N SER A 48 4.32 -5.40 8.39
CA SER A 48 3.46 -4.58 9.23
C SER A 48 3.81 -3.11 9.05
N TRP A 49 2.80 -2.25 8.96
CA TRP A 49 2.96 -0.81 8.86
C TRP A 49 2.17 -0.09 9.96
N PHE A 50 2.59 1.14 10.28
CA PHE A 50 1.93 2.01 11.25
C PHE A 50 1.72 1.33 12.61
N ASN A 51 2.78 0.76 13.19
CA ASN A 51 2.72 0.05 14.47
C ASN A 51 1.69 -1.10 14.48
N LYS A 52 1.72 -1.95 13.45
CA LYS A 52 0.81 -3.11 13.27
C LYS A 52 -0.67 -2.74 13.09
N SER A 53 -0.96 -1.48 12.73
CA SER A 53 -2.32 -1.11 12.33
C SER A 53 -2.70 -1.75 11.00
N ILE A 54 -1.71 -1.92 10.12
CA ILE A 54 -1.79 -2.63 8.86
C ILE A 54 -0.83 -3.81 8.94
N GLU A 55 -1.29 -4.99 8.54
CA GLU A 55 -0.48 -6.21 8.53
C GLU A 55 -0.83 -7.05 7.30
N GLY A 56 0.13 -7.86 6.86
CA GLY A 56 -0.07 -8.66 5.66
C GLY A 56 1.07 -9.60 5.34
N GLU A 57 0.97 -10.18 4.15
CA GLU A 57 1.94 -11.12 3.58
C GLU A 57 2.12 -10.83 2.09
N ILE A 58 3.36 -10.77 1.62
CA ILE A 58 3.70 -10.59 0.21
C ILE A 58 3.46 -11.92 -0.52
N THR A 59 2.56 -11.92 -1.49
CA THR A 59 2.18 -13.13 -2.24
C THR A 59 2.89 -13.26 -3.58
N ALA A 60 3.31 -12.14 -4.20
CA ALA A 60 4.12 -12.14 -5.41
C ALA A 60 4.95 -10.86 -5.55
N LEU A 61 6.13 -11.00 -6.16
CA LEU A 61 7.03 -9.89 -6.46
C LEU A 61 7.52 -10.03 -7.90
N THR A 62 7.24 -9.02 -8.73
CA THR A 62 7.89 -8.82 -10.03
C THR A 62 8.72 -7.55 -9.95
N PRO A 63 10.06 -7.64 -9.95
CA PRO A 63 10.93 -6.49 -9.74
C PRO A 63 10.56 -5.28 -10.60
N ASN A 64 10.40 -4.13 -9.95
CA ASN A 64 10.09 -2.83 -10.55
C ASN A 64 8.78 -2.75 -11.34
N LYS A 65 7.90 -3.77 -11.25
CA LYS A 65 6.66 -3.85 -12.04
C LYS A 65 5.44 -4.13 -11.20
N GLU A 66 5.54 -5.06 -10.25
CA GLU A 66 4.36 -5.52 -9.54
C GLU A 66 4.68 -6.05 -8.13
N ILE A 67 3.84 -5.66 -7.17
CA ILE A 67 3.80 -6.23 -5.82
C ILE A 67 2.37 -6.72 -5.58
N GLN A 68 2.22 -7.96 -5.12
CA GLN A 68 0.95 -8.50 -4.65
C GLN A 68 1.05 -8.86 -3.18
N GLU A 69 0.01 -8.52 -2.42
CA GLU A 69 -0.02 -8.65 -0.97
C GLU A 69 -1.40 -9.12 -0.51
N LYS A 70 -1.42 -10.03 0.47
CA LYS A 70 -2.54 -10.11 1.41
C LYS A 70 -2.40 -8.98 2.39
N TRP A 71 -3.49 -8.26 2.61
CA TRP A 71 -3.48 -7.02 3.35
C TRP A 71 -4.69 -6.95 4.27
N ARG A 72 -4.50 -6.43 5.50
CA ARG A 72 -5.62 -6.15 6.39
C ARG A 72 -5.34 -4.99 7.34
N PHE A 73 -6.42 -4.38 7.81
CA PHE A 73 -6.40 -3.62 9.05
C PHE A 73 -6.50 -4.56 10.27
N ALA A 74 -5.83 -4.21 11.36
CA ALA A 74 -5.94 -4.90 12.66
C ALA A 74 -7.36 -4.80 13.29
N GLU A 75 -8.15 -3.84 12.83
CA GLU A 75 -9.54 -3.63 13.25
C GLU A 75 -10.54 -4.47 12.47
N TRP A 76 -10.14 -5.11 11.38
CA TRP A 76 -10.99 -6.10 10.72
C TRP A 76 -11.12 -7.36 11.57
N GLU A 77 -12.16 -8.15 11.27
CA GLU A 77 -12.36 -9.46 11.87
C GLU A 77 -11.10 -10.34 11.74
N PRO A 78 -10.80 -11.19 12.74
CA PRO A 78 -9.65 -12.09 12.67
C PRO A 78 -9.67 -12.92 11.39
N MET A 79 -8.50 -13.03 10.75
CA MET A 79 -8.30 -13.81 9.52
C MET A 79 -9.03 -13.25 8.27
N VAL A 80 -9.64 -12.07 8.35
CA VAL A 80 -10.15 -11.37 7.16
C VAL A 80 -9.02 -10.58 6.52
N TYR A 81 -8.70 -10.95 5.29
CA TYR A 81 -7.71 -10.31 4.44
C TYR A 81 -8.36 -9.87 3.13
N SER A 82 -7.86 -8.75 2.61
CA SER A 82 -8.06 -8.28 1.24
C SER A 82 -6.83 -8.59 0.41
N ASP A 83 -6.99 -8.63 -0.90
CA ASP A 83 -5.90 -8.81 -1.85
C ASP A 83 -5.56 -7.45 -2.48
N VAL A 84 -4.31 -7.03 -2.34
CA VAL A 84 -3.75 -5.81 -2.91
C VAL A 84 -2.82 -6.16 -4.06
N LYS A 85 -2.97 -5.43 -5.16
CA LYS A 85 -2.11 -5.52 -6.34
C LYS A 85 -1.64 -4.12 -6.70
N MET A 86 -0.33 -3.89 -6.57
CA MET A 86 0.32 -2.64 -6.94
C MET A 86 1.06 -2.84 -8.25
N LYS A 87 0.76 -2.03 -9.26
CA LYS A 87 1.42 -2.00 -10.56
C LYS A 87 2.22 -0.72 -10.70
N PHE A 88 3.45 -0.86 -11.19
CA PHE A 88 4.41 0.22 -11.37
C PHE A 88 4.71 0.33 -12.87
N ASP A 89 3.90 1.10 -13.58
CA ASP A 89 4.04 1.29 -15.02
C ASP A 89 4.98 2.47 -15.30
N ALA A 90 6.21 2.15 -15.70
CA ALA A 90 7.20 3.15 -16.08
C ALA A 90 6.80 3.83 -17.40
N GLU A 91 6.70 5.15 -17.37
CA GLU A 91 6.44 6.02 -18.52
C GLU A 91 7.73 6.75 -18.95
N GLU A 92 7.60 7.66 -19.92
CA GLU A 92 8.72 8.48 -20.37
C GLU A 92 9.20 9.43 -19.26
N SER A 93 10.46 9.88 -19.35
CA SER A 93 11.04 10.91 -18.47
C SER A 93 11.01 10.56 -16.97
N ASP A 94 11.42 9.34 -16.60
CA ASP A 94 11.52 8.90 -15.20
C ASP A 94 10.21 9.11 -14.40
N THR A 95 9.08 8.94 -15.09
CA THR A 95 7.75 9.02 -14.49
C THR A 95 7.18 7.61 -14.34
N THR A 96 6.45 7.35 -13.26
CA THR A 96 5.81 6.05 -13.01
C THR A 96 4.37 6.25 -12.62
N ARG A 97 3.47 5.55 -13.32
CA ARG A 97 2.08 5.41 -12.92
C ARG A 97 1.96 4.26 -11.92
N LEU A 98 1.54 4.59 -10.71
CA LEU A 98 1.27 3.62 -9.66
C LEU A 98 -0.24 3.37 -9.61
N THR A 99 -0.64 2.12 -9.89
CA THR A 99 -2.03 1.68 -9.76
C THR A 99 -2.13 0.65 -8.63
N ILE A 100 -2.94 0.96 -7.62
CA ILE A 100 -3.24 0.10 -6.48
C ILE A 100 -4.68 -0.40 -6.61
N GLU A 101 -4.82 -1.68 -6.92
CA GLU A 101 -6.09 -2.41 -6.95
C GLU A 101 -6.20 -3.20 -5.65
N GLN A 102 -7.30 -3.01 -4.91
CA GLN A 102 -7.55 -3.77 -3.70
C GLN A 102 -8.95 -4.34 -3.70
N SER A 103 -9.06 -5.65 -3.53
CA SER A 103 -10.32 -6.39 -3.57
C SER A 103 -10.50 -7.24 -2.30
N GLY A 104 -11.72 -7.67 -2.01
CA GLY A 104 -11.99 -8.45 -0.80
C GLY A 104 -12.06 -7.60 0.49
N ILE A 105 -12.30 -6.29 0.37
CA ILE A 105 -12.45 -5.41 1.53
C ILE A 105 -13.77 -5.76 2.25
N PRO A 106 -13.77 -5.98 3.58
CA PRO A 106 -15.00 -6.28 4.32
C PRO A 106 -15.94 -5.07 4.32
N LEU A 107 -17.25 -5.29 4.45
CA LEU A 107 -18.21 -4.17 4.54
C LEU A 107 -18.12 -3.44 5.87
N THR A 108 -17.83 -4.18 6.93
CA THR A 108 -17.74 -3.69 8.30
C THR A 108 -16.49 -4.18 8.99
N ASP A 109 -15.97 -3.39 9.93
CA ASP A 109 -14.93 -3.83 10.85
C ASP A 109 -15.50 -4.72 11.98
N LYS A 110 -14.63 -5.16 12.89
CA LYS A 110 -15.02 -6.01 14.03
C LYS A 110 -15.93 -5.34 15.07
N PHE A 111 -16.12 -4.03 14.96
CA PHE A 111 -16.98 -3.24 15.84
C PHE A 111 -18.32 -2.91 15.16
N GLY A 112 -18.53 -3.34 13.92
CA GLY A 112 -19.72 -3.06 13.14
C GLY A 112 -19.71 -1.71 12.42
N ASN A 113 -18.57 -1.02 12.34
CA ASN A 113 -18.46 0.22 11.58
C ASN A 113 -18.37 -0.10 10.08
N GLY A 114 -19.24 0.51 9.27
CA GLY A 114 -19.24 0.35 7.81
C GLY A 114 -18.17 1.17 7.08
N ASN A 115 -18.28 1.24 5.74
CA ASN A 115 -17.44 2.08 4.87
C ASN A 115 -15.93 1.77 4.95
N CYS A 116 -15.57 0.51 5.17
CA CYS A 116 -14.17 0.10 5.22
C CYS A 116 -13.45 0.41 3.90
N ASP A 117 -14.11 0.32 2.75
CA ASP A 117 -13.56 0.68 1.44
C ASP A 117 -13.18 2.15 1.32
N VAL A 118 -14.01 3.05 1.86
CA VAL A 118 -13.71 4.49 1.91
C VAL A 118 -12.47 4.71 2.77
N ARG A 119 -12.42 4.09 3.95
CA ARG A 119 -11.29 4.21 4.87
C ARG A 119 -9.99 3.67 4.28
N VAL A 120 -10.04 2.52 3.59
CA VAL A 120 -8.89 1.95 2.88
C VAL A 120 -8.42 2.91 1.78
N ARG A 121 -9.34 3.41 0.95
CA ARG A 121 -9.03 4.35 -0.14
C ARG A 121 -8.38 5.64 0.38
N GLU A 122 -8.91 6.20 1.44
CA GLU A 122 -8.35 7.40 2.09
C GLU A 122 -7.01 7.11 2.74
N GLY A 123 -6.83 5.94 3.36
CA GLY A 123 -5.56 5.49 3.91
C GLY A 123 -4.45 5.46 2.86
N TRP A 124 -4.70 4.84 1.70
CA TRP A 124 -3.75 4.86 0.59
C TRP A 124 -3.43 6.28 0.15
N ARG A 125 -4.45 7.09 -0.16
CA ARG A 125 -4.24 8.45 -0.68
C ARG A 125 -3.55 9.38 0.32
N GLN A 126 -4.07 9.48 1.53
CA GLN A 126 -3.69 10.52 2.50
C GLN A 126 -2.53 10.12 3.41
N HIS A 127 -2.33 8.82 3.65
CA HIS A 127 -1.34 8.35 4.62
C HIS A 127 -0.16 7.62 3.99
N ILE A 128 -0.26 7.24 2.72
CA ILE A 128 0.83 6.60 1.98
C ILE A 128 1.24 7.51 0.82
N LEU A 129 0.40 7.67 -0.21
CA LEU A 129 0.75 8.36 -1.46
C LEU A 129 1.03 9.85 -1.26
N ASP A 130 0.21 10.54 -0.46
CA ASP A 130 0.46 11.93 -0.04
C ASP A 130 1.79 12.11 0.69
N ARG A 131 2.22 11.09 1.45
CA ARG A 131 3.45 11.14 2.24
C ARG A 131 4.66 10.71 1.43
N PHE A 132 4.49 9.93 0.38
CA PHE A 132 5.54 9.71 -0.61
C PHE A 132 5.97 11.05 -1.20
N GLU A 133 5.01 11.92 -1.54
CA GLU A 133 5.31 13.29 -1.96
C GLU A 133 5.92 14.14 -0.83
N LYS A 134 5.23 14.26 0.31
CA LYS A 134 5.59 15.23 1.36
C LYS A 134 6.80 14.83 2.21
N VAL A 135 7.08 13.53 2.35
CA VAL A 135 8.11 12.99 3.26
C VAL A 135 9.28 12.39 2.49
N LEU A 136 9.00 11.62 1.43
CA LEU A 136 10.05 11.01 0.62
C LEU A 136 10.53 11.93 -0.52
N GLY A 137 9.75 12.98 -0.84
CA GLY A 137 10.08 13.94 -1.88
C GLY A 137 9.78 13.43 -3.28
N TYR A 138 8.86 12.46 -3.43
CA TYR A 138 8.48 11.88 -4.73
C TYR A 138 7.37 12.73 -5.35
N PRO A 139 7.67 13.64 -6.31
CA PRO A 139 6.69 14.62 -6.76
C PRO A 139 5.56 13.92 -7.51
N ARG A 140 4.30 14.24 -7.17
CA ARG A 140 3.14 13.77 -7.93
C ARG A 140 2.82 14.71 -9.07
N GLN A 141 2.45 14.15 -10.21
CA GLN A 141 1.90 14.92 -11.33
C GLN A 141 0.39 15.04 -11.11
N LYS A 142 -0.11 16.28 -11.17
CA LYS A 142 -1.53 16.62 -11.00
C LYS A 142 -2.25 16.66 -12.34
#